data_AF-A0A7Y2HN53-F1
#
_entry.id   AF-A0A7Y2HN53-F1
#
_cell.length_a   1.000
_cell.length_b   1.000
_cell.length_c   1.000
_cell.angle_alpha   90.00
_cell.angle_beta   90.00
_cell.angle_gamma   90.00
#
_symmetry.space_group_name_H-M   'P 1'
#
loop_
_entity.id
_entity.type
_entity.pdbx_description
1 polymer ?
#
loop_
_entity_poly.entity_id
_entity_poly.type
_entity_poly.pdbx_seq_one_letter_code
_entity_poly.pdbx_strand_id
1 'polypeptide(L)' 'MALRDQEPFATFRAEPRRFAIGLPAVFVGGAVAGALLVPTSLSLALAAQLIIQTAGFAWLYVPAVRRRMREDDR' A
#
# COMPACT_ATOMS: atom_id res chain seq x y z
N MET A 1 -13.20 7.80 20.90
CA MET A 1 -12.15 7.26 20.00
C MET A 1 -11.19 8.40 19.67
N ALA A 2 -9.92 8.28 20.07
CA ALA A 2 -8.94 9.34 19.81
C ALA A 2 -8.50 9.28 18.34
N LEU A 3 -8.31 10.43 17.69
CA LEU A 3 -7.79 10.55 16.31
C LEU A 3 -6.50 9.75 16.08
N ARG A 4 -5.71 9.54 17.13
CA ARG A 4 -4.48 8.75 17.16
C ARG A 4 -4.68 7.26 16.81
N ASP A 5 -5.91 6.75 16.94
CA ASP A 5 -6.30 5.38 16.58
C ASP A 5 -6.81 5.25 15.14
N GLN A 6 -7.18 6.38 14.51
CA GLN A 6 -7.74 6.44 13.14
C GLN A 6 -6.69 6.80 12.07
N GLU A 7 -5.44 7.03 12.45
CA GLU A 7 -4.41 7.41 11.49
C GLU A 7 -3.91 6.20 10.68
N PRO A 8 -3.60 6.37 9.38
CA PRO A 8 -2.95 5.33 8.56
C PRO A 8 -1.64 4.81 9.20
N PHE A 9 -0.99 5.63 10.03
CA PHE A 9 0.17 5.27 10.84
C PHE A 9 -0.14 4.30 11.99
N ALA A 10 -1.37 4.23 12.47
CA ALA A 10 -1.79 3.27 13.48
C ALA A 10 -1.75 1.84 12.89
N THR A 11 -2.19 1.68 11.64
CA THR A 11 -2.09 0.41 10.88
C THR A 11 -0.63 0.01 10.67
N PHE A 12 0.23 0.97 10.35
CA PHE A 12 1.67 0.77 10.20
C PHE A 12 2.34 0.34 11.52
N ARG A 13 1.91 0.91 12.65
CA ARG A 13 2.38 0.54 14.00
C ARG A 13 1.89 -0.84 14.45
N ALA A 14 0.71 -1.27 14.00
CA ALA A 14 0.13 -2.57 14.34
C ALA A 14 0.77 -3.73 13.57
N GLU A 15 1.20 -3.50 12.32
CA GLU A 15 1.81 -4.53 11.46
C GLU A 15 3.20 -4.11 10.90
N PRO A 16 4.18 -3.78 11.77
CA PRO A 16 5.43 -3.15 11.34
C PRO A 16 6.24 -4.00 10.37
N ARG A 17 6.28 -5.34 10.55
CA ARG A 17 7.00 -6.26 9.65
C ARG A 17 6.43 -6.30 8.25
N ARG A 18 5.11 -6.27 8.12
CA ARG A 18 4.42 -6.31 6.82
C ARG A 18 4.69 -5.04 6.04
N PHE A 19 4.58 -3.91 6.70
CA PHE A 19 4.81 -2.61 6.08
C PHE A 19 6.29 -2.34 5.80
N ALA A 20 7.22 -2.83 6.63
CA ALA A 20 8.66 -2.69 6.41
C ALA A 20 9.14 -3.35 5.11
N ILE A 21 8.54 -4.47 4.70
CA ILE A 21 8.89 -5.19 3.47
C ILE A 21 7.95 -4.81 2.33
N GLY A 22 6.66 -4.73 2.63
CA GLY A 22 5.62 -4.48 1.65
C GLY A 22 5.70 -3.10 1.03
N LEU A 23 6.03 -2.07 1.80
CA LEU A 23 6.16 -0.71 1.27
C LEU A 23 7.33 -0.62 0.27
N PRO A 24 8.58 -1.04 0.57
CA PRO A 24 9.63 -1.12 -0.43
C PRO A 24 9.25 -1.96 -1.65
N ALA A 25 8.60 -3.12 -1.46
CA ALA A 25 8.22 -4.00 -2.56
C ALA A 25 7.27 -3.31 -3.55
N VAL A 26 6.28 -2.56 -3.06
CA VAL A 26 5.33 -1.82 -3.91
C VAL A 26 6.03 -0.69 -4.66
N PHE A 27 6.90 0.08 -3.98
CA PHE A 27 7.64 1.17 -4.60
C PHE A 27 8.65 0.68 -5.65
N VAL A 28 9.42 -0.36 -5.34
CA VAL A 28 10.39 -0.95 -6.27
C VAL A 28 9.66 -1.59 -7.45
N GLY A 29 8.59 -2.35 -7.20
CA GLY A 29 7.77 -2.94 -8.26
C GLY A 29 7.17 -1.89 -9.20
N GLY A 30 6.65 -0.80 -8.64
CA GLY A 30 6.15 0.34 -9.41
C GLY A 30 7.25 1.01 -10.24
N ALA A 31 8.41 1.27 -9.66
CA ALA A 31 9.54 1.89 -10.36
C ALA A 31 10.08 1.02 -11.50
N VAL A 32 10.17 -0.30 -11.29
CA VAL A 32 10.60 -1.26 -12.33
C VAL A 32 9.57 -1.30 -13.45
N ALA A 33 8.27 -1.40 -13.14
CA ALA A 33 7.22 -1.40 -14.14
C ALA A 33 7.19 -0.07 -14.93
N GLY A 34 7.32 1.05 -14.25
CA GLY A 34 7.43 2.37 -14.87
C GLY A 34 8.64 2.45 -15.82
N ALA A 35 9.83 2.05 -15.36
CA ALA A 35 11.05 2.08 -16.16
C ALA A 35 10.96 1.22 -17.45
N LEU A 36 10.27 0.08 -17.38
CA LEU A 36 10.04 -0.79 -18.54
C LEU A 36 9.02 -0.22 -19.54
N LEU A 37 8.04 0.54 -19.06
CA LEU A 37 6.93 1.05 -19.88
C LEU A 37 7.17 2.46 -20.44
N VAL A 38 8.03 3.26 -19.79
CA VAL A 38 8.37 4.63 -20.22
C VAL A 38 8.83 4.70 -21.69
N PRO A 39 9.71 3.81 -22.18
CA PRO A 39 10.14 3.83 -23.58
C PRO A 39 9.00 3.60 -24.58
N THR A 40 7.96 2.88 -24.17
CA THR A 40 6.84 2.48 -25.03
C THR A 40 5.75 3.55 -25.03
N SER A 41 5.37 4.02 -23.84
CA SER A 41 4.36 5.06 -23.66
C SER A 41 4.39 5.61 -22.24
N LEU A 42 4.65 6.92 -22.12
CA LEU A 42 4.62 7.61 -20.83
C LEU A 42 3.25 7.49 -20.14
N SER A 43 2.15 7.61 -20.89
CA SER A 43 0.80 7.47 -20.35
C SER A 43 0.54 6.09 -19.78
N LEU A 44 1.02 5.04 -20.47
CA LEU A 44 0.89 3.66 -20.01
C LEU A 44 1.74 3.42 -18.75
N ALA A 45 2.95 3.96 -18.71
CA ALA A 45 3.81 3.87 -17.53
C ALA A 45 3.18 4.54 -16.30
N LEU A 46 2.61 5.74 -16.48
CA LEU A 46 1.89 6.44 -15.40
C LEU A 46 0.65 5.66 -14.94
N ALA A 47 -0.14 5.12 -15.87
CA ALA A 47 -1.31 4.31 -15.55
C ALA A 47 -0.93 3.05 -14.78
N ALA A 48 0.09 2.32 -15.24
CA ALA A 48 0.61 1.14 -14.55
C ALA A 48 1.12 1.48 -13.15
N GLN A 49 1.83 2.60 -13.00
CA GLN A 49 2.36 3.04 -11.71
C GLN A 49 1.23 3.40 -10.73
N LEU A 50 0.19 4.08 -11.19
CA LEU A 50 -1.03 4.36 -10.40
C LEU A 50 -1.72 3.06 -9.95
N ILE A 51 -1.88 2.09 -10.86
CA ILE A 51 -2.51 0.81 -10.56
C ILE A 51 -1.70 0.02 -9.53
N ILE A 52 -0.39 -0.12 -9.74
CA ILE A 52 0.50 -0.87 -8.85
C ILE A 52 0.52 -0.25 -7.45
N GLN A 53 0.65 1.07 -7.36
CA GLN A 53 0.65 1.76 -6.08
C GLN A 53 -0.70 1.60 -5.37
N THR A 54 -1.82 1.82 -6.08
CA THR A 54 -3.16 1.69 -5.50
C THR A 54 -3.44 0.28 -5.02
N ALA A 55 -3.16 -0.73 -5.84
CA ALA A 55 -3.34 -2.13 -5.49
C ALA A 55 -2.40 -2.55 -4.35
N GLY A 56 -1.15 -2.10 -4.38
CA GLY A 56 -0.16 -2.37 -3.34
C GLY A 56 -0.55 -1.80 -1.99
N PHE A 57 -1.00 -0.54 -1.94
CA PHE A 57 -1.52 0.06 -0.72
C PHE A 57 -2.80 -0.64 -0.25
N ALA A 58 -3.73 -0.96 -1.15
CA ALA A 58 -4.92 -1.72 -0.77
C ALA A 58 -4.56 -3.08 -0.16
N TRP A 59 -3.60 -3.80 -0.75
CA TRP A 59 -3.14 -5.09 -0.24
C TRP A 59 -2.46 -4.98 1.14
N LEU A 60 -1.76 -3.88 1.42
CA LEU A 60 -1.14 -3.63 2.72
C LEU A 60 -2.16 -3.19 3.78
N TYR A 61 -3.07 -2.28 3.44
CA TYR A 61 -3.98 -1.66 4.40
C TYR A 61 -5.26 -2.45 4.64
N VAL A 62 -5.88 -3.03 3.60
CA VAL A 62 -7.21 -3.67 3.74
C VAL A 62 -7.22 -4.79 4.77
N PRO A 63 -6.26 -5.72 4.81
CA PRO A 63 -6.33 -6.82 5.77
C PRO A 63 -6.06 -6.35 7.20
N ALA A 64 -5.20 -5.34 7.38
CA ALA A 64 -4.92 -4.74 8.67
C ALA A 64 -6.12 -3.96 9.22
N VAL A 65 -6.84 -3.24 8.35
CA VAL A 65 -8.11 -2.57 8.69
C VAL A 65 -9.19 -3.60 9.03
N ARG A 66 -9.34 -4.66 8.23
CA ARG A 66 -10.28 -5.75 8.51
C ARG A 66 -10.02 -6.43 9.85
N ARG A 67 -8.75 -6.60 10.22
CA ARG A 67 -8.37 -7.20 11.50
C ARG A 67 -8.76 -6.30 12.67
N ARG A 68 -8.51 -4.99 12.58
CA ARG A 68 -8.95 -4.01 13.58
C ARG A 68 -10.47 -4.00 13.76
N MET A 69 -11.23 -3.98 12.67
CA MET A 69 -12.71 -4.03 12.74
C MET A 69 -13.21 -5.27 13.47
N ARG A 70 -12.58 -6.44 13.27
CA ARG A 70 -12.93 -7.68 13.98
C ARG A 70 -12.52 -7.69 15.46
N GLU A 71 -11.48 -6.94 15.81
CA GLU A 71 -11.01 -6.79 17.20
C GLU A 71 -11.91 -5.81 17.98
N ASP A 72 -12.45 -4.77 17.32
CA ASP A 72 -13.42 -3.82 17.92
C ASP A 72 -14.83 -4.41 18.13
N ASP A 73 -15.24 -5.40 17.30
CA ASP A 73 -16.54 -6.09 17.43
C ASP A 73 -16.60 -7.13 18.58
N ARG A 74 -15.47 -7.37 19.27
CA ARG A 74 -15.31 -8.41 20.30
C ARG A 74 -15.26 -7.82 21.71
#